data_AF-A0A1M8A0Q9-F1
#
_entry.id   AF-A0A1M8A0Q9-F1
#
_cell.length_a   1.000
_cell.length_b   1.000
_cell.length_c   1.000
_cell.angle_alpha   90.00
_cell.angle_beta   90.00
_cell.angle_gamma   90.00
#
_symmetry.space_group_name_H-M   'P 1'
#
loop_
_entity.id
_entity.type
_entity.pdbx_description
1 polymer ?
#
loop_
_entity_poly.entity_id
_entity_poly.type
_entity_poly.pdbx_seq_one_letter_code
_entity_poly.pdbx_strand_id
1 'polypeptide(L)'
;MFRSPAAMGAFRATSRAAFLKPSFQPHVGPINAQYAFKWVPSLVFWGATSGVLVTLALSGVPLFKTDVLLKTPVASFYEDKTPDSDKPF
;
A
#
# COMPACT_ATOMS: atom_id res chain seq x y z
N MET A 1 -35.09 61.15 27.46
CA MET A 1 -33.84 60.37 27.35
C MET A 1 -34.19 58.94 26.92
N PHE A 2 -33.70 58.57 25.74
CA PHE A 2 -33.41 57.23 25.18
C PHE A 2 -34.42 56.08 25.32
N ARG A 3 -35.16 55.81 24.22
CA ARG A 3 -35.69 54.47 23.91
C ARG A 3 -34.57 53.68 23.23
N SER A 4 -34.23 52.51 23.77
CA SER A 4 -33.23 51.60 23.21
C SER A 4 -33.86 50.71 22.13
N PRO A 5 -33.35 50.64 20.88
CA PRO A 5 -33.83 49.68 19.90
C PRO A 5 -33.19 48.32 20.17
N ALA A 6 -33.90 47.48 20.92
CA ALA A 6 -33.54 46.08 21.10
C ALA A 6 -33.76 45.30 19.80
N ALA A 7 -32.68 44.64 19.36
CA ALA A 7 -32.66 43.36 18.67
C ALA A 7 -33.46 43.22 17.37
N MET A 8 -32.96 43.82 16.29
CA MET A 8 -33.21 43.30 14.93
C MET A 8 -32.02 42.45 14.47
N GLY A 9 -31.74 41.40 15.25
CA GLY A 9 -30.69 40.43 14.99
C GLY A 9 -31.11 39.45 13.90
N ALA A 10 -30.83 39.82 12.65
CA ALA A 10 -30.55 38.98 11.50
C ALA A 10 -31.24 37.58 11.46
N PHE A 11 -32.44 37.51 10.89
CA PHE A 11 -32.86 36.33 10.13
C PHE A 11 -31.94 36.21 8.91
N ARG A 12 -30.78 35.57 9.06
CA ARG A 12 -29.96 35.16 7.92
C ARG A 12 -30.65 33.95 7.29
N ALA A 13 -31.16 34.12 6.08
CA ALA A 13 -31.56 32.99 5.26
C ALA A 13 -30.37 32.05 5.15
N THR A 14 -30.46 30.87 5.76
CA THR A 14 -29.50 29.79 5.53
C THR A 14 -29.47 29.54 4.03
N SER A 15 -28.28 29.59 3.42
CA SER A 15 -28.12 29.28 2.00
C SER A 15 -28.80 27.95 1.69
N ARG A 16 -29.59 27.90 0.60
CA ARG A 16 -30.18 26.63 0.16
C ARG A 16 -29.03 25.64 -0.03
N ALA A 17 -29.09 24.52 0.67
CA ALA A 17 -28.14 23.44 0.48
C ALA A 17 -28.09 23.11 -1.02
N ALA A 18 -26.90 23.20 -1.61
CA ALA A 18 -26.72 22.88 -3.01
C ALA A 18 -27.18 21.43 -3.23
N PHE A 19 -28.06 21.22 -4.21
CA PHE A 19 -28.40 19.87 -4.64
C PHE A 19 -27.18 19.28 -5.35
N LEU A 20 -26.34 18.57 -4.60
CA LEU A 20 -25.22 17.84 -5.15
C LEU A 20 -25.79 16.62 -5.89
N LYS A 21 -25.64 16.60 -7.22
CA LYS A 21 -26.00 15.42 -8.01
C LYS A 21 -25.12 14.26 -7.55
N PRO A 22 -25.69 13.15 -7.03
CA PRO A 22 -24.89 11.98 -6.71
C PRO A 22 -24.25 11.45 -8.01
N SER A 23 -22.94 11.27 -7.98
CA SER A 23 -22.23 10.55 -9.05
C SER A 23 -22.26 9.07 -8.74
N PHE A 24 -22.46 8.25 -9.77
CA PHE A 24 -22.32 6.82 -9.62
C PHE A 24 -20.87 6.49 -9.26
N GLN A 25 -20.67 5.76 -8.16
CA GLN A 25 -19.37 5.26 -7.75
C GLN A 25 -19.33 3.75 -8.04
N PRO A 26 -18.52 3.28 -9.01
CA PRO A 26 -18.39 1.86 -9.28
C PRO A 26 -17.83 1.12 -8.05
N HIS A 27 -18.51 0.07 -7.61
CA HIS A 27 -18.09 -0.76 -6.49
C HIS A 27 -18.56 -2.22 -6.68
N VAL A 28 -17.89 -3.15 -6.00
CA VAL A 28 -18.28 -4.57 -5.92
C VAL A 28 -18.57 -4.88 -4.46
N GLY A 29 -19.85 -5.08 -4.12
CA GLY A 29 -20.28 -5.18 -2.73
C GLY A 29 -19.86 -3.92 -1.94
N PRO A 30 -19.22 -4.05 -0.76
CA PRO A 30 -18.73 -2.90 0.02
C PRO A 30 -17.39 -2.32 -0.47
N ILE A 31 -16.76 -2.90 -1.50
CA ILE A 31 -15.42 -2.53 -1.95
C ILE A 31 -15.51 -1.59 -3.15
N ASN A 32 -14.92 -0.39 -3.02
CA ASN A 32 -14.69 0.53 -4.14
C ASN A 32 -13.19 0.80 -4.34
N ALA A 33 -12.82 1.38 -5.47
CA ALA A 33 -11.42 1.64 -5.81
C ALA A 33 -10.71 2.51 -4.76
N GLN A 34 -11.34 3.61 -4.34
CA GLN A 34 -10.77 4.52 -3.35
C GLN A 34 -10.53 3.82 -2.00
N TYR A 35 -11.44 2.94 -1.59
CA TYR A 35 -11.30 2.14 -0.38
C TYR A 35 -10.17 1.11 -0.50
N ALA A 36 -10.03 0.43 -1.64
CA ALA A 36 -8.94 -0.51 -1.89
C ALA A 36 -7.57 0.19 -1.86
N PHE A 37 -7.45 1.38 -2.45
CA PHE A 37 -6.19 2.13 -2.48
C PHE A 37 -5.69 2.54 -1.08
N LYS A 38 -6.58 2.68 -0.09
CA LYS A 38 -6.19 2.98 1.31
C LYS A 38 -5.34 1.86 1.92
N TRP A 39 -5.47 0.62 1.44
CA TRP A 39 -4.74 -0.53 1.94
C TRP A 39 -3.41 -0.77 1.23
N VAL A 40 -3.12 -0.09 0.13
CA VAL A 40 -1.89 -0.29 -0.65
C VAL A 40 -0.62 -0.18 0.20
N PRO A 41 -0.43 0.84 1.06
CA PRO A 41 0.77 0.91 1.89
C PRO A 41 0.95 -0.31 2.82
N SER A 42 -0.15 -0.79 3.41
CA SER A 42 -0.14 -1.96 4.29
C SER A 42 0.16 -3.25 3.52
N LEU A 43 -0.45 -3.43 2.33
CA LEU A 43 -0.18 -4.58 1.47
C LEU A 43 1.25 -4.59 0.96
N VAL A 44 1.83 -3.42 0.64
CA VAL A 44 3.24 -3.30 0.28
C VAL A 44 4.13 -3.71 1.46
N PHE A 45 3.84 -3.23 2.67
CA PHE A 45 4.60 -3.61 3.87
C PHE A 45 4.55 -5.12 4.11
N TRP A 46 3.36 -5.71 4.18
CA TRP A 46 3.20 -7.16 4.41
C TRP A 46 3.73 -8.00 3.24
N GLY A 47 3.60 -7.53 2.00
CA GLY A 47 4.21 -8.15 0.83
C GLY A 47 5.73 -8.16 0.91
N ALA A 48 6.35 -7.04 1.30
CA ALA A 48 7.80 -6.97 1.50
C ALA A 48 8.26 -7.87 2.65
N THR A 49 7.58 -7.83 3.81
CA THR A 49 7.92 -8.68 4.96
C THR A 49 7.81 -10.16 4.63
N SER A 50 6.72 -10.58 3.97
CA SER A 50 6.57 -11.98 3.54
C SER A 50 7.59 -12.37 2.48
N GLY A 51 7.93 -11.47 1.54
CA GLY A 51 9.02 -11.68 0.58
C GLY A 51 10.38 -11.93 1.24
N VAL A 52 10.72 -11.18 2.28
CA VAL A 52 11.95 -11.41 3.07
C VAL A 52 11.91 -12.78 3.75
N LEU A 53 10.79 -13.15 4.37
CA LEU A 53 10.63 -14.44 5.02
C LEU A 53 10.81 -15.60 4.04
N VAL A 54 10.16 -15.53 2.87
CA VAL A 54 10.30 -16.54 1.80
C VAL A 54 11.75 -16.61 1.32
N THR A 55 12.41 -15.47 1.14
CA THR A 55 13.81 -15.41 0.72
C THR A 55 14.73 -16.12 1.71
N LEU A 56 14.52 -15.92 3.01
CA LEU A 56 15.29 -16.60 4.06
C LEU A 56 15.00 -18.10 4.09
N ALA A 57 13.72 -18.48 4.08
CA ALA A 57 13.29 -19.88 4.13
C ALA A 57 13.78 -20.69 2.92
N LEU A 58 13.79 -20.09 1.72
CA LEU A 58 14.19 -20.75 0.47
C LEU A 58 15.67 -20.52 0.12
N SER A 59 16.44 -19.83 0.96
CA SER A 59 17.84 -19.53 0.67
C SER A 59 18.71 -20.76 0.42
N GLY A 60 18.35 -21.93 0.96
CA GLY A 60 19.06 -23.19 0.72
C GLY A 60 18.64 -23.94 -0.55
N VAL A 61 17.52 -23.57 -1.18
CA VAL A 61 16.95 -24.28 -2.33
C VAL A 61 17.74 -23.93 -3.59
N PRO A 62 18.34 -24.91 -4.32
CA PRO A 62 19.19 -24.62 -5.48
C PRO A 62 18.50 -23.78 -6.56
N LEU A 63 17.25 -24.11 -6.90
CA LEU A 63 16.47 -23.36 -7.91
C LEU A 63 16.23 -21.90 -7.48
N PHE A 64 15.94 -21.67 -6.19
CA PHE A 64 15.71 -20.32 -5.69
C PHE A 64 17.01 -19.49 -5.69
N LYS A 65 18.14 -20.12 -5.37
CA LYS A 65 19.46 -19.46 -5.47
C LYS A 65 19.74 -19.01 -6.90
N THR A 66 19.62 -19.89 -7.89
CA THR A 66 19.98 -19.60 -9.29
C THR A 66 19.03 -18.61 -9.94
N ASP A 67 17.73 -18.71 -9.66
CA ASP A 67 16.73 -17.92 -10.37
C ASP A 67 16.42 -16.57 -9.72
N VAL A 68 16.63 -16.45 -8.41
CA VAL A 68 16.30 -15.25 -7.64
C VAL A 68 17.56 -14.64 -7.03
N LEU A 69 18.25 -15.34 -6.12
CA LEU A 69 19.31 -14.75 -5.30
C LEU A 69 20.52 -14.29 -6.13
N LEU A 70 20.93 -15.07 -7.12
CA LEU A 70 22.04 -14.71 -8.02
C LEU A 70 21.73 -13.55 -8.97
N LYS A 71 20.46 -13.15 -9.11
CA LYS A 71 20.05 -11.98 -9.93
C LYS A 71 19.94 -10.70 -9.12
N THR A 72 20.13 -10.77 -7.80
CA THR A 72 20.13 -9.60 -6.93
C THR A 72 21.50 -8.89 -6.97
N PRO A 73 21.58 -7.59 -6.67
CA PRO A 73 22.87 -6.89 -6.59
C PRO A 73 23.80 -7.41 -5.47
N VAL A 74 23.31 -8.31 -4.61
CA VAL A 74 24.07 -8.97 -3.53
C VAL A 74 24.40 -10.44 -3.87
N ALA A 75 24.36 -10.80 -5.15
CA ALA A 75 24.59 -12.17 -5.64
C ALA A 75 25.93 -12.78 -5.19
N SER A 76 26.98 -11.98 -5.03
CA SER A 76 28.33 -12.42 -4.70
C SER A 76 28.43 -13.25 -3.41
N PHE A 77 27.49 -13.07 -2.46
CA PHE A 77 27.42 -13.87 -1.22
C PHE A 77 26.88 -15.28 -1.43
N TYR A 78 26.17 -15.54 -2.54
CA TYR A 78 25.50 -16.80 -2.81
C TYR A 78 26.20 -17.65 -3.88
N GLU A 79 27.22 -17.10 -4.54
CA GLU A 79 28.00 -17.81 -5.54
C GLU A 79 28.92 -18.85 -4.91
N ASP A 80 28.91 -20.06 -5.45
CA ASP A 80 29.91 -21.07 -5.12
C ASP A 80 31.24 -20.73 -5.83
N LYS A 81 32.30 -20.54 -5.04
CA LYS A 81 33.66 -20.26 -5.51
C LYS A 81 34.57 -21.50 -5.48
N THR A 82 34.03 -22.65 -5.11
CA THR A 82 34.77 -23.91 -5.07
C THR A 82 35.19 -24.28 -6.50
N PRO A 83 36.49 -24.50 -6.76
CA PRO A 83 36.95 -24.88 -8.09
C PRO A 83 36.37 -26.25 -8.47
N ASP A 84 36.10 -26.46 -9.75
CA ASP A 84 35.46 -27.70 -10.21
C ASP A 84 36.33 -28.95 -9.95
N SER A 85 37.64 -28.78 -9.81
CA SER A 85 38.55 -29.87 -9.43
C SER A 85 38.34 -30.42 -8.01
N ASP A 86 37.76 -29.63 -7.10
CA ASP A 86 37.53 -30.03 -5.70
C ASP A 86 36.10 -30.59 -5.48
N LYS A 87 35.26 -30.56 -6.52
CA LYS A 87 33.90 -31.11 -6.47
C LYS A 87 33.97 -32.62 -6.75
N PRO A 88 33.46 -33.48 -5.86
CA PRO A 88 33.53 -34.94 -6.04
C PRO A 88 32.57 -35.45 -7.12
N PHE A 89 31.70 -34.60 -7.66
CA PHE A 89 30.72 -34.85 -8.72
C PHE A 89 30.48 -33.58 -9.55
#